data_AF-A0ABD7V417-F1
#
_entry.id   AF-A0ABD7V417-F1
#
_cell.length_a   1.000
_cell.length_b   1.000
_cell.length_c   1.000
_cell.angle_alpha   90.00
_cell.angle_beta   90.00
_cell.angle_gamma   90.00
#
_symmetry.space_group_name_H-M   'P 1'
#
loop_
_entity.id
_entity.type
_entity.pdbx_description
1 polymer ?
#
loop_
_entity_poly.entity_id
_entity_poly.type
_entity_poly.pdbx_seq_one_letter_code
_entity_poly.pdbx_strand_id
1 'polypeptide(L)'
;MPLGTTTNYFRTRAALLQGLVERIGERLAPSEEFLAANAHREPSRDLFADYLRNIVDRLLTNREVTIALLELRLEGIRRPEVAEIIGEWRRRGFAADVAFNEQAGLPGTAREIALFHHAIDGLVLDSLTGPLLDEEPLERVIDALVAGLLPG
;
A
#
# COMPACT_ATOMS: atom_id res chain seq x y z
N MET A 1 -21.23 -18.84 -10.51
CA MET A 1 -22.04 -17.67 -10.95
C MET A 1 -22.15 -17.73 -12.48
N PRO A 2 -23.32 -17.50 -13.11
CA PRO A 2 -23.44 -17.48 -14.57
C PRO A 2 -22.77 -16.23 -15.16
N LEU A 3 -22.34 -16.29 -16.41
CA LEU A 3 -21.59 -15.27 -17.18
C LEU A 3 -22.26 -13.87 -17.33
N GLY A 4 -23.39 -13.61 -16.67
CA GLY A 4 -24.23 -12.43 -16.87
C GLY A 4 -24.22 -11.37 -15.75
N THR A 5 -23.44 -11.52 -14.67
CA THR A 5 -23.48 -10.57 -13.54
C THR A 5 -22.46 -9.43 -13.62
N THR A 6 -21.41 -9.55 -14.43
CA THR A 6 -20.42 -8.46 -14.64
C THR A 6 -21.01 -7.31 -15.47
N THR A 7 -21.89 -7.59 -16.42
CA THR A 7 -22.52 -6.58 -17.30
C THR A 7 -23.55 -5.69 -16.59
N ASN A 8 -24.07 -6.10 -15.41
CA ASN A 8 -25.12 -5.36 -14.71
C ASN A 8 -24.59 -4.27 -13.75
N TYR A 9 -23.31 -4.29 -13.38
CA TYR A 9 -22.72 -3.31 -12.45
C TYR A 9 -21.71 -2.36 -13.11
N PHE A 10 -21.01 -2.77 -14.18
CA PHE A 10 -20.03 -1.94 -14.86
C PHE A 10 -20.27 -1.92 -16.37
N ARG A 11 -20.73 -0.78 -16.89
CA ARG A 11 -21.07 -0.60 -18.32
C ARG A 11 -19.85 -0.57 -19.24
N THR A 12 -18.65 -0.40 -18.72
CA THR A 12 -17.39 -0.39 -19.49
C THR A 12 -16.28 -1.11 -18.73
N ARG A 13 -15.27 -1.60 -19.46
CA ARG A 13 -14.05 -2.17 -18.87
C ARG A 13 -13.32 -1.17 -17.97
N ALA A 14 -13.33 0.11 -18.33
CA ALA A 14 -12.77 1.18 -17.50
C ALA A 14 -13.51 1.32 -16.16
N ALA A 15 -14.85 1.29 -16.18
CA ALA A 15 -15.64 1.35 -14.95
C ALA A 15 -15.37 0.13 -14.04
N LEU A 16 -15.20 -1.06 -14.63
CA LEU A 16 -14.83 -2.26 -13.88
C LEU A 16 -13.44 -2.12 -13.23
N LEU A 17 -12.45 -1.63 -13.98
CA LEU A 17 -11.10 -1.40 -13.46
C LEU A 17 -11.08 -0.34 -12.36
N GLN A 18 -11.88 0.71 -12.51
CA GLN A 18 -12.02 1.74 -11.48
C GLN A 18 -12.63 1.16 -10.20
N GLY A 19 -13.75 0.43 -10.30
CA GLY A 19 -14.35 -0.24 -9.14
C GLY A 19 -13.40 -1.26 -8.51
N LEU A 20 -12.55 -1.91 -9.30
CA LEU A 20 -11.53 -2.84 -8.80
C LEU A 20 -10.47 -2.12 -7.96
N VAL A 21 -9.89 -1.01 -8.44
CA VAL A 21 -8.87 -0.27 -7.66
C VAL A 21 -9.46 0.38 -6.41
N GLU A 22 -10.71 0.84 -6.45
CA GLU A 22 -11.45 1.32 -5.27
C GLU A 22 -11.61 0.20 -4.24
N ARG A 23 -12.06 -0.99 -4.68
CA ARG A 23 -12.20 -2.15 -3.80
C ARG A 23 -10.88 -2.66 -3.23
N ILE A 24 -9.80 -2.59 -4.00
CA ILE A 24 -8.43 -2.87 -3.52
C ILE A 24 -8.08 -1.89 -2.40
N GLY A 25 -8.31 -0.59 -2.61
CA GLY A 25 -8.07 0.45 -1.59
C GLY A 25 -8.84 0.20 -0.29
N GLU A 26 -10.13 -0.10 -0.38
CA GLU A 26 -10.97 -0.44 0.80
C GLU A 26 -10.42 -1.65 1.57
N ARG A 27 -10.03 -2.71 0.86
CA ARG A 27 -9.52 -3.93 1.49
C ARG A 27 -8.13 -3.77 2.09
N LEU A 28 -7.36 -2.82 1.56
CA LEU A 28 -6.03 -2.46 2.04
C LEU A 28 -6.05 -1.19 2.90
N ALA A 29 -7.21 -0.75 3.39
CA ALA A 29 -7.33 0.35 4.35
C ALA A 29 -7.02 -0.14 5.78
N PRO A 30 -6.46 0.72 6.66
CA PRO A 30 -6.18 0.32 8.03
C PRO A 30 -7.49 0.12 8.79
N SER A 31 -7.51 -0.77 9.77
CA SER A 31 -8.72 -0.95 10.59
C SER A 31 -8.96 0.30 11.44
N GLU A 32 -10.24 0.62 11.68
CA GLU A 32 -10.61 1.72 12.58
C GLU A 32 -10.04 1.52 13.99
N GLU A 33 -9.98 0.27 14.46
CA GLU A 33 -9.38 -0.09 15.74
C GLU A 33 -7.88 0.26 15.79
N PHE A 34 -7.12 -0.07 14.75
CA PHE A 34 -5.71 0.28 14.68
C PHE A 34 -5.50 1.80 14.64
N LEU A 35 -6.32 2.52 13.87
CA LEU A 35 -6.26 3.98 13.84
C LEU A 35 -6.58 4.59 15.21
N ALA A 36 -7.66 4.14 15.86
CA ALA A 36 -8.08 4.63 17.17
C ALA A 36 -7.03 4.35 18.26
N ALA A 37 -6.43 3.16 18.26
CA ALA A 37 -5.39 2.79 19.21
C ALA A 37 -4.12 3.65 19.10
N ASN A 38 -3.85 4.21 17.91
CA ASN A 38 -2.65 4.99 17.64
C ASN A 38 -2.88 6.51 17.58
N ALA A 39 -4.14 6.97 17.48
CA ALA A 39 -4.50 8.38 17.27
C ALA A 39 -4.00 9.35 18.37
N HIS A 40 -3.77 8.86 19.58
CA HIS A 40 -3.33 9.67 20.73
C HIS A 40 -1.88 9.45 21.13
N ARG A 41 -1.13 8.62 20.38
CA ARG A 41 0.28 8.38 20.65
C ARG A 41 1.10 9.58 20.21
N GLU A 42 2.15 9.88 20.97
CA GLU A 42 3.07 10.95 20.61
C GLU A 42 3.81 10.60 19.31
N PRO A 43 3.85 11.52 18.33
CA PRO A 43 4.52 11.27 17.06
C PRO A 43 6.00 10.97 17.26
N SER A 44 6.44 9.84 16.73
CA SER A 44 7.79 9.33 16.95
C SER A 44 8.21 8.40 15.81
N ARG A 45 9.51 8.12 15.71
CA ARG A 45 10.05 7.13 14.78
C ARG A 45 9.48 5.73 15.05
N ASP A 46 9.26 5.40 16.32
CA ASP A 46 8.68 4.12 16.72
C ASP A 46 7.21 4.01 16.28
N LEU A 47 6.43 5.09 16.46
CA LEU A 47 5.05 5.13 15.95
C LEU A 47 5.00 5.01 14.42
N PHE A 48 5.92 5.68 13.71
CA PHE A 48 6.05 5.54 12.27
C PHE A 48 6.36 4.10 11.85
N ALA A 49 7.27 3.42 12.56
CA ALA A 49 7.57 2.01 12.35
C ALA A 49 6.33 1.12 12.58
N ASP A 50 5.52 1.40 13.61
CA ASP A 50 4.28 0.66 13.87
C ASP A 50 3.27 0.80 12.71
N TYR A 51 3.14 2.00 12.12
CA TYR A 51 2.33 2.19 10.93
C TYR A 51 2.85 1.37 9.74
N LEU A 52 4.17 1.34 9.51
CA LEU A 52 4.75 0.52 8.45
C LEU A 52 4.56 -0.98 8.67
N ARG A 53 4.76 -1.47 9.90
CA ARG A 53 4.48 -2.87 10.26
C ARG A 53 3.02 -3.22 10.00
N ASN A 54 2.09 -2.34 10.36
CA ASN A 54 0.68 -2.52 10.04
C ASN A 54 0.39 -2.50 8.53
N ILE A 55 1.07 -1.65 7.75
CA ILE A 55 0.94 -1.65 6.28
C ILE A 55 1.41 -2.98 5.70
N VAL A 56 2.60 -3.45 6.07
CA VAL A 56 3.18 -4.71 5.57
C VAL A 56 2.32 -5.90 5.96
N ASP A 57 1.90 -5.99 7.22
CA ASP A 57 1.02 -7.06 7.71
C ASP A 57 -0.29 -7.12 6.91
N ARG A 58 -0.94 -5.98 6.68
CA ARG A 58 -2.20 -5.94 5.91
C ARG A 58 -2.00 -6.34 4.45
N LEU A 59 -0.89 -5.94 3.83
CA LEU A 59 -0.55 -6.32 2.45
C LEU A 59 -0.29 -7.82 2.33
N LEU A 60 0.41 -8.42 3.29
CA LEU A 60 0.74 -9.85 3.26
C LEU A 60 -0.44 -10.73 3.68
N THR A 61 -1.25 -10.29 4.65
CA THR A 61 -2.48 -10.97 5.06
C THR A 61 -3.53 -10.93 3.95
N ASN A 62 -3.63 -9.84 3.18
CA ASN A 62 -4.46 -9.75 1.98
C ASN A 62 -3.72 -10.16 0.70
N ARG A 63 -2.93 -11.24 0.76
CA ARG A 63 -2.06 -11.74 -0.33
C ARG A 63 -2.67 -11.65 -1.73
N GLU A 64 -3.86 -12.21 -1.93
CA GLU A 64 -4.52 -12.21 -3.25
C GLU A 64 -4.83 -10.80 -3.78
N VAL A 65 -5.20 -9.87 -2.89
CA VAL A 65 -5.46 -8.47 -3.26
C VAL A 65 -4.17 -7.77 -3.65
N THR A 66 -3.11 -8.03 -2.89
CA THR A 66 -1.78 -7.47 -3.15
C THR A 66 -1.19 -8.00 -4.46
N ILE A 67 -1.35 -9.30 -4.74
CA ILE A 67 -0.97 -9.90 -6.03
C ILE A 67 -1.75 -9.23 -7.16
N ALA A 68 -3.08 -9.10 -7.04
CA ALA A 68 -3.90 -8.43 -8.06
C ALA A 68 -3.45 -6.97 -8.29
N LEU A 69 -3.09 -6.24 -7.25
CA LEU A 69 -2.54 -4.88 -7.37
C LEU A 69 -1.22 -4.87 -8.14
N LEU A 70 -0.32 -5.81 -7.85
CA LEU A 70 0.95 -5.96 -8.58
C LEU A 70 0.72 -6.31 -10.05
N GLU A 71 -0.18 -7.24 -10.34
CA GLU A 71 -0.56 -7.62 -11.70
C GLU A 71 -1.15 -6.45 -12.48
N LEU A 72 -2.03 -5.64 -11.87
CA LEU A 72 -2.58 -4.43 -12.49
C LEU A 72 -1.50 -3.40 -12.82
N ARG A 73 -0.51 -3.22 -11.93
CA ARG A 73 0.64 -2.34 -12.20
C ARG A 73 1.46 -2.83 -13.38
N LEU A 74 1.71 -4.14 -13.46
CA LEU A 74 2.43 -4.75 -14.58
C LEU A 74 1.62 -4.68 -15.88
N GLU A 75 0.30 -4.81 -15.81
CA GLU A 75 -0.58 -4.68 -16.96
C GLU A 75 -0.62 -3.25 -17.51
N GLY A 76 -0.53 -2.26 -16.62
CA GLY A 76 -0.41 -0.84 -17.00
C GLY A 76 0.78 -0.55 -17.92
N ILE A 77 1.86 -1.34 -17.86
CA ILE A 77 3.01 -1.19 -18.78
C ILE A 77 2.61 -1.53 -20.23
N ARG A 78 1.66 -2.45 -20.40
CA ARG A 78 1.23 -2.95 -21.72
C ARG A 78 -0.05 -2.28 -22.22
N ARG A 79 -0.86 -1.70 -21.32
CA ARG A 79 -2.16 -1.10 -21.63
C ARG A 79 -2.28 0.32 -21.09
N PRO A 80 -2.21 1.35 -21.96
CA PRO A 80 -2.30 2.76 -21.55
C PRO A 80 -3.55 3.10 -20.72
N GLU A 81 -4.70 2.54 -21.08
CA GLU A 81 -5.97 2.70 -20.35
C GLU A 81 -5.90 2.20 -18.90
N VAL A 82 -5.14 1.13 -18.64
CA VAL A 82 -4.93 0.60 -17.27
C VAL A 82 -3.92 1.50 -16.54
N ALA A 83 -2.87 1.93 -17.24
CA ALA A 83 -1.83 2.80 -16.71
C ALA A 83 -2.40 4.13 -16.18
N GLU A 84 -3.36 4.72 -16.89
CA GLU A 84 -4.04 5.95 -16.49
C GLU A 84 -4.81 5.75 -15.17
N ILE A 85 -5.68 4.73 -15.11
CA ILE A 85 -6.52 4.44 -13.94
C ILE A 85 -5.65 4.10 -12.71
N ILE A 86 -4.71 3.16 -12.84
CA ILE A 86 -3.85 2.77 -11.71
C ILE A 86 -2.90 3.90 -11.32
N GLY A 87 -2.42 4.69 -12.28
CA GLY A 87 -1.54 5.82 -12.05
C GLY A 87 -2.23 6.93 -11.25
N GLU A 88 -3.47 7.27 -11.61
CA GLU A 88 -4.26 8.26 -10.87
C GLU A 88 -4.56 7.78 -9.45
N TRP A 89 -5.03 6.54 -9.29
CA TRP A 89 -5.31 5.95 -7.98
C TRP A 89 -4.06 5.96 -7.08
N ARG A 90 -2.89 5.56 -7.60
CA ARG A 90 -1.63 5.58 -6.84
C ARG A 90 -1.20 6.99 -6.45
N ARG A 91 -1.34 7.98 -7.34
CA ARG A 91 -1.02 9.38 -7.01
C ARG A 91 -1.94 9.94 -5.93
N ARG A 92 -3.24 9.61 -5.97
CA ARG A 92 -4.19 9.98 -4.91
C ARG A 92 -3.85 9.31 -3.58
N GLY A 93 -3.55 8.01 -3.59
CA GLY A 93 -3.11 7.27 -2.40
C GLY A 93 -1.85 7.87 -1.78
N PHE A 94 -0.82 8.12 -2.59
CA PHE A 94 0.40 8.77 -2.13
C PHE A 94 0.16 10.16 -1.52
N ALA A 95 -0.68 10.99 -2.15
CA ALA A 95 -1.04 12.29 -1.60
C ALA A 95 -1.78 12.16 -0.25
N ALA A 96 -2.63 11.13 -0.09
CA ALA A 96 -3.30 10.85 1.17
C ALA A 96 -2.32 10.38 2.25
N ASP A 97 -1.34 9.54 1.92
CA ASP A 97 -0.31 9.08 2.85
C ASP A 97 0.55 10.26 3.36
N VAL A 98 0.94 11.16 2.45
CA VAL A 98 1.68 12.39 2.81
C VAL A 98 0.84 13.27 3.73
N ALA A 99 -0.41 13.54 3.36
CA ALA A 99 -1.31 14.38 4.17
C ALA A 99 -1.57 13.77 5.55
N PHE A 100 -1.76 12.44 5.63
CA PHE A 100 -1.90 11.73 6.89
C PHE A 100 -0.64 11.89 7.76
N ASN A 101 0.55 11.64 7.19
CA ASN A 101 1.81 11.74 7.91
C ASN A 101 2.01 13.15 8.50
N GLU A 102 1.76 14.18 7.69
CA GLU A 102 1.84 15.59 8.11
C GLU A 102 0.84 15.93 9.20
N GLN A 103 -0.43 15.52 9.05
CA GLN A 103 -1.49 15.77 10.05
C GLN A 103 -1.22 15.06 11.37
N ALA A 104 -0.66 13.86 11.31
CA ALA A 104 -0.27 13.09 12.48
C ALA A 104 1.03 13.60 13.12
N GLY A 105 1.73 14.59 12.51
CA GLY A 105 3.01 15.09 12.99
C GLY A 105 4.14 14.05 12.97
N LEU A 106 3.98 12.99 12.17
CA LEU A 106 4.96 11.91 12.07
C LEU A 106 6.22 12.39 11.32
N PRO A 107 7.39 11.79 11.60
CA PRO A 107 8.63 12.15 10.93
C PRO A 107 8.58 11.83 9.42
N GLY A 108 9.40 12.55 8.64
CA GLY A 108 9.55 12.34 7.21
C GLY A 108 8.73 13.32 6.36
N THR A 109 9.29 13.72 5.23
CA THR A 109 8.61 14.54 4.23
C THR A 109 8.01 13.67 3.13
N ALA A 110 7.30 14.27 2.17
CA ALA A 110 6.84 13.57 0.97
C ALA A 110 7.95 12.75 0.27
N ARG A 111 9.22 13.21 0.35
CA ARG A 111 10.37 12.47 -0.18
C ARG A 111 10.57 11.14 0.55
N GLU A 112 10.60 11.16 1.88
CA GLU A 112 10.78 9.95 2.68
C GLU A 112 9.59 9.00 2.52
N ILE A 113 8.36 9.52 2.47
CA ILE A 113 7.18 8.69 2.18
C ILE A 113 7.31 7.99 0.82
N ALA A 114 7.81 8.68 -0.21
CA ALA A 114 8.05 8.05 -1.52
C ALA A 114 9.13 6.94 -1.45
N LEU A 115 10.20 7.17 -0.68
CA LEU A 115 11.24 6.14 -0.45
C LEU A 115 10.66 4.91 0.25
N PHE A 116 9.79 5.08 1.24
CA PHE A 116 9.10 3.96 1.89
C PHE A 116 8.14 3.25 0.93
N HIS A 117 7.40 3.96 0.07
CA HIS A 117 6.60 3.31 -0.99
C HIS A 117 7.46 2.38 -1.85
N HIS A 118 8.63 2.84 -2.29
CA HIS A 118 9.54 2.02 -3.09
C HIS A 118 10.11 0.83 -2.31
N ALA A 119 10.52 1.05 -1.05
CA ALA A 119 11.10 0.00 -0.22
C ALA A 119 10.06 -1.08 0.16
N ILE A 120 8.87 -0.66 0.57
CA ILE A 120 7.78 -1.57 0.96
C ILE A 120 7.21 -2.31 -0.24
N ASP A 121 7.04 -1.65 -1.40
CA ASP A 121 6.67 -2.33 -2.66
C ASP A 121 7.65 -3.48 -2.98
N GLY A 122 8.95 -3.22 -2.84
CA GLY A 122 10.01 -4.22 -3.07
C GLY A 122 9.99 -5.34 -2.03
N LEU A 123 9.88 -4.99 -0.75
CA LEU A 123 9.82 -5.94 0.36
C LEU A 123 8.62 -6.89 0.24
N VAL A 124 7.45 -6.35 -0.09
CA VAL A 124 6.22 -7.13 -0.26
C VAL A 124 6.32 -8.04 -1.48
N LEU A 125 6.85 -7.54 -2.61
CA LEU A 125 7.08 -8.38 -3.78
C LEU A 125 8.01 -9.55 -3.44
N ASP A 126 9.14 -9.27 -2.80
CA ASP A 126 10.12 -10.27 -2.38
C ASP A 126 9.49 -11.34 -1.47
N SER A 127 8.79 -10.90 -0.43
CA SER A 127 8.08 -11.76 0.53
C SER A 127 7.05 -12.67 -0.16
N LEU A 128 6.41 -12.20 -1.23
CA LEU A 128 5.41 -12.96 -1.99
C LEU A 128 6.03 -13.97 -2.96
N THR A 129 7.21 -13.67 -3.50
CA THR A 129 7.88 -14.49 -4.52
C THR A 129 8.94 -15.45 -4.00
N GLY A 130 9.37 -15.27 -2.75
CA GLY A 130 10.46 -16.02 -2.13
C GLY A 130 11.48 -15.03 -1.54
N PRO A 131 11.53 -14.88 -0.20
CA PRO A 131 12.39 -13.89 0.44
C PRO A 131 13.87 -14.03 0.05
N LEU A 132 14.57 -12.91 -0.13
CA LEU A 132 16.03 -12.92 -0.34
C LEU A 132 16.80 -13.48 0.87
N LEU A 133 16.26 -13.29 2.08
CA LEU A 133 16.84 -13.72 3.34
C LEU A 133 15.81 -14.59 4.08
N ASP A 134 16.04 -15.91 4.12
CA ASP A 134 15.06 -16.91 4.58
C ASP A 134 14.62 -16.74 6.04
N GLU A 135 15.47 -16.18 6.90
CA GLU A 135 15.26 -16.15 8.36
C GLU A 135 15.19 -14.72 8.96
N GLU A 136 15.12 -13.68 8.14
CA GLU A 136 15.04 -12.30 8.63
C GLU A 136 13.57 -11.91 8.89
N PRO A 137 13.16 -11.63 10.14
CA PRO A 137 11.82 -11.15 10.47
C PRO A 137 11.54 -9.81 9.81
N LEU A 138 10.34 -9.64 9.27
CA LEU A 138 9.92 -8.42 8.58
C LEU A 138 10.02 -7.19 9.48
N GLU A 139 9.78 -7.34 10.78
CA GLU A 139 9.90 -6.27 11.76
C GLU A 139 11.33 -5.72 11.81
N ARG A 140 12.35 -6.60 11.74
CA ARG A 140 13.76 -6.18 11.71
C ARG A 140 14.11 -5.44 10.43
N VAL A 141 13.57 -5.90 9.29
CA VAL A 141 13.75 -5.21 8.00
C VAL A 141 13.11 -3.83 8.04
N ILE A 142 11.89 -3.72 8.55
CA ILE A 142 11.17 -2.45 8.68
C ILE A 142 11.93 -1.49 9.59
N ASP A 143 12.45 -1.97 10.73
CA ASP A 143 13.23 -1.14 11.65
C ASP A 143 14.51 -0.61 11.00
N ALA A 144 15.19 -1.45 10.22
CA ALA A 144 16.36 -1.04 9.44
C ALA A 144 16.00 0.01 8.37
N LEU A 145 14.86 -0.14 7.68
CA LEU A 145 14.37 0.85 6.72
C LEU A 145 14.03 2.18 7.42
N VAL A 146 13.36 2.13 8.58
CA VAL A 146 13.05 3.32 9.37
C VAL A 146 14.32 4.01 9.83
N ALA A 147 15.28 3.27 10.36
CA ALA A 147 16.59 3.77 10.78
C ALA A 147 17.33 4.47 9.61
N GLY A 148 17.35 3.85 8.43
CA GLY A 148 18.13 4.32 7.28
C GLY A 148 17.47 5.41 6.44
N LEU A 149 16.13 5.45 6.35
CA LEU A 149 15.41 6.35 5.45
C LEU A 149 14.87 7.62 6.12
N LEU A 150 14.56 7.58 7.43
CA LEU A 150 14.14 8.79 8.13
C LEU A 150 15.35 9.64 8.57
N PRO A 151 15.30 10.97 8.42
CA PRO A 151 16.35 11.87 8.90
C PRO A 151 16.54 11.75 10.41
N GLY A 152 17.79 11.86 10.86
CA GLY A 152 18.19 11.78 12.28
C GLY A 152 17.69 12.93 13.12
#